data_AF-A0A7I9WVM8-F1
#
_entry.id   AF-A0A7I9WVM8-F1
#
_cell.length_a   1.000
_cell.length_b   1.000
_cell.length_c   1.000
_cell.angle_alpha   90.00
_cell.angle_beta   90.00
_cell.angle_gamma   90.00
#
_symmetry.space_group_name_H-M   'P 1'
#
loop_
_entity.id
_entity.type
_entity.pdbx_description
1 polymer ?
#
loop_
_entity_poly.entity_id
_entity_poly.type
_entity_poly.pdbx_seq_one_letter_code
_entity_poly.pdbx_strand_id
1 'polypeptide(L)'
;MTIIGDTEYEGQEILRIALTGADGAQVVLDQAENFRSSWALIYINNDDPAPSVTVGFPRNSTTVVEGNNGPRTEPITIELSDSSTQPITVHYTISPFALDGATDGEDFIAESGSVTFAPGQTQATIPLTIIGDTEYEGQEILRIALTGADGAQVVLDQAENFRSSWALIYINNDDPAQSSARTRPVEDLM
;
A
#
# COMPACT_ATOMS: atom_id res chain seq x y z
N MET A 1 8.95 -21.26 -29.79
CA MET A 1 8.62 -20.47 -28.59
C MET A 1 8.41 -21.45 -27.46
N THR A 2 9.02 -21.20 -26.31
CA THR A 2 8.87 -22.03 -25.11
C THR A 2 8.15 -21.19 -24.08
N ILE A 3 7.03 -21.68 -23.56
CA ILE A 3 6.42 -21.13 -22.36
C ILE A 3 7.24 -21.71 -21.21
N ILE A 4 7.83 -20.85 -20.38
CA ILE A 4 8.58 -21.27 -19.20
C ILE A 4 7.55 -21.26 -18.07
N GLY A 5 7.27 -22.42 -17.50
CA GLY A 5 6.48 -22.50 -16.26
C GLY A 5 7.41 -22.47 -15.06
N ASP A 6 6.91 -21.94 -13.96
CA ASP A 6 7.54 -22.04 -12.65
C ASP A 6 6.51 -22.51 -11.60
N THR A 7 6.56 -21.95 -10.40
CA THR A 7 5.67 -22.31 -9.28
C THR A 7 5.11 -21.06 -8.60
N GLU A 8 5.26 -19.88 -9.20
CA GLU A 8 4.80 -18.62 -8.65
C GLU A 8 3.36 -18.36 -9.09
N TYR A 9 2.52 -17.97 -8.13
CA TYR A 9 1.16 -17.56 -8.47
C TYR A 9 1.21 -16.19 -9.18
N GLU A 10 0.98 -16.21 -10.50
CA GLU A 10 0.99 -15.01 -11.33
C GLU A 10 -0.41 -14.61 -11.82
N GLY A 11 -0.51 -13.39 -12.36
CA GLY A 11 -1.66 -12.95 -13.13
C GLY A 11 -1.70 -13.58 -14.53
N GLN A 12 -2.80 -13.39 -15.27
CA GLN A 12 -2.87 -13.84 -16.66
C GLN A 12 -1.90 -13.03 -17.54
N GLU A 13 -1.00 -13.72 -18.24
CA GLU A 13 -0.09 -13.10 -19.17
C GLU A 13 -0.59 -13.18 -20.61
N ILE A 14 -0.18 -12.22 -21.44
CA ILE A 14 -0.55 -12.15 -22.85
C ILE A 14 0.70 -11.96 -23.69
N LEU A 15 0.96 -12.90 -24.60
CA LEU A 15 1.96 -12.71 -25.66
C LEU A 15 1.29 -12.42 -27.00
N ARG A 16 1.83 -11.43 -27.72
CA ARG A 16 1.50 -11.18 -29.12
C ARG A 16 2.55 -11.79 -30.04
N ILE A 17 2.12 -12.64 -30.97
CA ILE A 17 2.96 -13.12 -32.07
C ILE A 17 2.46 -12.48 -33.36
N ALA A 18 3.37 -11.93 -34.17
CA ALA A 18 3.05 -11.35 -35.48
C ALA A 18 3.92 -11.98 -36.58
N LEU A 19 3.31 -12.23 -37.73
CA LEU A 19 4.02 -12.53 -38.96
C LEU A 19 4.66 -11.25 -39.48
N THR A 20 5.98 -11.27 -39.70
CA THR A 20 6.75 -10.08 -40.13
C THR A 20 7.26 -10.18 -41.56
N GLY A 21 7.17 -11.36 -42.17
CA GLY A 21 7.56 -11.61 -43.55
C GLY A 21 7.16 -13.01 -43.99
N ALA A 22 7.13 -13.21 -45.31
CA ALA A 22 6.90 -14.51 -45.93
C ALA A 22 7.83 -14.64 -47.15
N ASP A 23 8.38 -15.82 -47.38
CA ASP A 23 9.16 -16.11 -48.59
C ASP A 23 8.23 -16.66 -49.67
N GLY A 24 8.34 -16.14 -50.90
CA GLY A 24 7.46 -16.49 -52.02
C GLY A 24 5.98 -16.08 -51.87
N ALA A 25 5.61 -15.31 -50.84
CA ALA A 25 4.24 -14.85 -50.58
C ALA A 25 4.20 -13.47 -49.89
N GLN A 26 3.00 -12.92 -49.71
CA GLN A 26 2.77 -11.68 -48.95
C GLN A 26 2.12 -12.00 -47.60
N VAL A 27 2.56 -11.33 -46.53
CA VAL A 27 1.84 -11.36 -45.25
C VAL A 27 0.62 -10.47 -45.37
N VAL A 28 -0.56 -11.07 -45.21
CA VAL A 28 -1.83 -10.33 -45.20
C VAL A 28 -2.00 -9.71 -43.82
N LEU A 29 -1.90 -8.38 -43.74
CA LEU A 29 -1.85 -7.67 -42.48
C LEU A 29 -3.22 -7.63 -41.78
N ASP A 30 -4.31 -7.59 -42.54
CA ASP A 30 -5.69 -7.64 -42.07
C ASP A 30 -6.72 -7.91 -43.20
N GLN A 31 -7.83 -8.56 -42.82
CA GLN A 31 -9.10 -8.69 -43.58
C GLN A 31 -9.02 -9.00 -45.09
N ALA A 32 -8.38 -10.11 -45.46
CA ALA A 32 -8.69 -10.79 -46.72
C ALA A 32 -9.79 -11.85 -46.49
N GLU A 33 -10.51 -12.25 -47.54
CA GLU A 33 -11.65 -13.18 -47.48
C GLU A 33 -11.44 -14.42 -46.60
N ASN A 34 -10.20 -14.92 -46.50
CA ASN A 34 -9.83 -16.10 -45.72
C ASN A 34 -8.86 -15.84 -44.55
N PHE A 35 -8.38 -14.62 -44.32
CA PHE A 35 -7.36 -14.32 -43.30
C PHE A 35 -7.79 -13.17 -42.39
N ARG A 36 -7.93 -13.48 -41.10
CA ARG A 36 -8.50 -12.57 -40.11
C ARG A 36 -7.48 -11.66 -39.44
N SER A 37 -6.21 -12.06 -39.35
CA SER A 37 -5.12 -11.26 -38.75
C SER A 37 -3.75 -11.82 -39.15
N SER A 38 -2.74 -10.95 -39.23
CA SER A 38 -1.31 -11.31 -39.32
C SER A 38 -0.66 -11.57 -37.95
N TRP A 39 -1.45 -11.52 -36.88
CA TRP A 39 -1.01 -11.70 -35.52
C TRP A 39 -2.01 -12.56 -34.73
N ALA A 40 -1.52 -13.14 -33.64
CA ALA A 40 -2.29 -13.90 -32.69
C ALA A 40 -1.92 -13.46 -31.26
N LEU A 41 -2.89 -13.56 -30.35
CA LEU A 41 -2.64 -13.51 -28.92
C LEU A 41 -2.56 -14.93 -28.39
N ILE A 42 -1.58 -15.18 -27.56
CA ILE A 42 -1.50 -16.36 -26.71
C ILE A 42 -1.75 -15.88 -25.29
N TYR A 43 -2.81 -16.40 -24.68
CA TYR A 43 -3.08 -16.22 -23.27
C TYR A 43 -2.37 -17.32 -22.51
N ILE A 44 -1.53 -16.95 -21.56
CA ILE A 44 -0.88 -17.88 -20.62
C ILE A 44 -1.68 -17.76 -19.33
N ASN A 45 -2.39 -18.83 -19.00
CA ASN A 45 -3.16 -18.90 -17.77
C ASN A 45 -2.27 -19.53 -16.70
N ASN A 46 -2.24 -18.91 -15.53
CA ASN A 46 -1.60 -19.45 -14.34
C ASN A 46 -2.29 -20.77 -13.92
N ASP A 47 -1.51 -21.83 -13.73
CA ASP A 47 -1.95 -23.13 -13.20
C ASP A 47 -1.41 -23.43 -11.80
N ASP A 48 -0.72 -22.48 -11.17
CA ASP A 48 -0.23 -22.57 -9.80
C ASP A 48 -1.33 -22.25 -8.76
N PRO A 49 -1.33 -22.95 -7.61
CA PRO A 49 -2.29 -22.69 -6.55
C PRO A 49 -2.07 -21.30 -5.94
N ALA A 50 -3.17 -20.58 -5.69
CA ALA A 50 -3.09 -19.30 -4.98
C ALA A 50 -2.46 -19.49 -3.58
N PRO A 51 -1.70 -18.49 -3.08
CA PRO A 51 -1.13 -18.55 -1.74
C PRO A 51 -2.24 -18.77 -0.70
N SER A 52 -2.05 -19.73 0.22
CA SER A 52 -2.99 -19.97 1.31
C SER A 52 -2.82 -19.02 2.49
N VAL A 53 -1.69 -18.30 2.53
CA VAL A 53 -1.39 -17.31 3.56
C VAL A 53 -1.97 -15.97 3.14
N THR A 54 -2.69 -15.34 4.05
CA THR A 54 -3.23 -13.99 3.85
C THR A 54 -2.52 -12.98 4.75
N VAL A 55 -2.48 -11.72 4.33
CA VAL A 55 -1.87 -10.61 5.08
C VAL A 55 -2.84 -9.44 5.23
N GLY A 56 -2.83 -8.80 6.39
CA GLY A 56 -3.63 -7.62 6.64
C GLY A 56 -3.28 -6.90 7.94
N PHE A 57 -4.01 -5.83 8.22
CA PHE A 57 -3.92 -5.17 9.52
C PHE A 57 -4.80 -5.89 10.56
N PRO A 58 -4.29 -6.12 11.78
CA PRO A 58 -5.08 -6.69 12.87
C PRO A 58 -6.13 -5.71 13.42
N ARG A 59 -5.99 -4.41 13.12
CA ARG A 59 -6.91 -3.32 13.47
C ARG A 59 -7.09 -2.40 12.28
N ASN A 60 -8.28 -1.84 12.09
CA ASN A 60 -8.55 -0.85 11.05
C ASN A 60 -8.13 0.58 11.44
N SER A 61 -7.76 0.80 12.70
CA SER A 61 -7.18 2.06 13.13
C SER A 61 -6.27 1.92 14.35
N THR A 62 -5.38 2.91 14.50
CA THR A 62 -4.61 3.16 15.72
C THR A 62 -4.44 4.65 15.95
N THR A 63 -4.09 5.03 17.17
CA THR A 63 -3.77 6.40 17.55
C THR A 63 -2.31 6.47 17.95
N VAL A 64 -1.61 7.49 17.46
CA VAL A 64 -0.24 7.83 17.83
C VAL A 64 -0.23 9.23 18.43
N VAL A 65 0.66 9.48 19.38
CA VAL A 65 0.87 10.83 19.92
C VAL A 65 1.70 11.63 18.92
N GLU A 66 1.45 12.91 18.70
CA GLU A 66 2.27 13.71 17.79
C GLU A 66 3.72 13.86 18.31
N GLY A 67 3.86 14.36 19.54
CA GLY A 67 5.14 14.60 20.22
C GLY A 67 5.80 15.90 19.75
N ASN A 68 6.81 16.40 20.48
CA ASN A 68 7.24 17.79 20.25
C ASN A 68 8.60 18.03 19.58
N ASN A 69 9.25 16.99 19.04
CA ASN A 69 10.67 17.07 18.68
C ASN A 69 10.97 16.56 17.26
N GLY A 70 10.21 17.04 16.27
CA GLY A 70 10.43 16.72 14.88
C GLY A 70 10.23 15.22 14.59
N PRO A 71 10.94 14.64 13.61
CA PRO A 71 10.63 13.31 13.10
C PRO A 71 10.94 12.18 14.11
N ARG A 72 9.96 11.29 14.30
CA ARG A 72 10.05 10.05 15.07
C ARG A 72 9.39 8.90 14.29
N THR A 73 9.93 7.69 14.44
CA THR A 73 9.40 6.51 13.73
C THR A 73 8.49 5.68 14.64
N GLU A 74 7.25 5.49 14.20
CA GLU A 74 6.24 4.64 14.80
C GLU A 74 6.12 3.30 14.04
N PRO A 75 6.22 2.15 14.72
CA PRO A 75 6.06 0.86 14.08
C PRO A 75 4.57 0.49 13.97
N ILE A 76 4.07 0.32 12.74
CA ILE A 76 2.69 -0.11 12.48
C ILE A 76 2.67 -1.60 12.12
N THR A 77 2.03 -2.41 12.97
CA THR A 77 2.00 -3.87 12.81
C THR A 77 1.07 -4.34 11.69
N ILE A 78 1.56 -5.28 10.89
CA ILE A 78 0.79 -6.13 9.98
C ILE A 78 1.04 -7.60 10.32
N GLU A 79 0.08 -8.47 10.03
CA GLU A 79 0.16 -9.89 10.39
C GLU A 79 -0.13 -10.81 9.21
N LEU A 80 0.42 -12.02 9.25
CA LEU A 80 0.06 -13.13 8.38
C LEU A 80 -0.95 -14.06 9.08
N SER A 81 -1.84 -14.68 8.31
CA SER A 81 -2.80 -15.66 8.86
C SER A 81 -2.12 -16.90 9.41
N ASP A 82 -0.97 -17.25 8.85
CA ASP A 82 -0.12 -18.37 9.25
C ASP A 82 1.33 -18.07 8.82
N SER A 83 2.28 -18.79 9.40
CA SER A 83 3.68 -18.71 9.02
C SER A 83 3.92 -19.31 7.62
N SER A 84 4.91 -18.76 6.92
CA SER A 84 5.41 -19.33 5.65
C SER A 84 6.82 -19.87 5.82
N THR A 85 7.17 -20.92 5.07
CA THR A 85 8.55 -21.43 4.98
C THR A 85 9.41 -20.63 4.01
N GLN A 86 8.79 -19.73 3.24
CA GLN A 86 9.44 -18.82 2.30
C GLN A 86 9.27 -17.38 2.80
N PRO A 87 10.17 -16.45 2.42
CA PRO A 87 9.95 -15.04 2.72
C PRO A 87 8.68 -14.54 2.02
N ILE A 88 7.94 -13.65 2.68
CA ILE A 88 6.78 -12.96 2.10
C ILE A 88 7.10 -11.47 2.09
N THR A 89 6.96 -10.82 0.94
CA THR A 89 7.17 -9.37 0.81
C THR A 89 5.84 -8.68 0.59
N VAL A 90 5.56 -7.64 1.36
CA VAL A 90 4.29 -6.91 1.36
C VAL A 90 4.57 -5.46 1.00
N HIS A 91 3.88 -4.97 -0.01
CA HIS A 91 4.02 -3.61 -0.53
C HIS A 91 2.95 -2.71 0.10
N TYR A 92 3.33 -1.48 0.42
CA TYR A 92 2.45 -0.52 1.10
C TYR A 92 2.60 0.91 0.58
N THR A 93 1.60 1.73 0.88
CA THR A 93 1.61 3.19 0.68
C THR A 93 1.06 3.88 1.93
N ILE A 94 1.76 4.94 2.36
CA ILE A 94 1.35 5.89 3.40
C ILE A 94 0.92 7.18 2.69
N SER A 95 -0.27 7.67 2.98
CA SER A 95 -0.86 8.83 2.29
C SER A 95 -1.76 9.65 3.22
N PRO A 96 -1.96 10.95 2.96
CA PRO A 96 -2.96 11.75 3.66
C PRO A 96 -4.35 11.11 3.56
N PHE A 97 -5.17 11.28 4.60
CA PHE A 97 -6.59 10.94 4.51
C PHE A 97 -7.38 12.13 3.97
N ALA A 98 -8.49 11.86 3.27
CA ALA A 98 -9.20 12.91 2.51
C ALA A 98 -10.00 13.89 3.40
N LEU A 99 -10.31 13.51 4.64
CA LEU A 99 -11.07 14.30 5.59
C LEU A 99 -10.23 14.44 6.87
N ASP A 100 -10.03 15.67 7.33
CA ASP A 100 -9.18 15.97 8.50
C ASP A 100 -7.77 15.35 8.34
N GLY A 101 -7.22 15.50 7.13
CA GLY A 101 -6.00 14.84 6.71
C GLY A 101 -4.75 15.52 7.26
N ALA A 102 -3.86 14.73 7.85
CA ALA A 102 -2.51 15.17 8.17
C ALA A 102 -1.76 15.58 6.89
N THR A 103 -0.83 16.52 7.01
CA THR A 103 -0.04 17.13 5.94
C THR A 103 1.33 16.45 5.79
N ASP A 104 1.64 16.06 4.55
CA ASP A 104 2.93 15.47 4.21
C ASP A 104 4.07 16.48 4.32
N GLY A 105 5.11 16.12 5.08
CA GLY A 105 6.26 16.96 5.39
C GLY A 105 6.08 17.86 6.61
N GLU A 106 4.87 17.97 7.15
CA GLU A 106 4.55 18.74 8.36
C GLU A 106 4.24 17.81 9.54
N ASP A 107 3.30 16.85 9.36
CA ASP A 107 2.82 15.97 10.45
C ASP A 107 3.32 14.53 10.30
N PHE A 108 3.66 14.13 9.08
CA PHE A 108 4.20 12.83 8.75
C PHE A 108 4.97 12.86 7.42
N ILE A 109 5.65 11.76 7.08
CA ILE A 109 6.27 11.59 5.76
C ILE A 109 5.47 10.57 4.96
N ALA A 110 4.91 11.00 3.82
CA ALA A 110 4.27 10.10 2.87
C ALA A 110 5.32 9.28 2.11
N GLU A 111 5.11 7.97 2.03
CA GLU A 111 6.03 7.07 1.35
C GLU A 111 5.31 5.84 0.79
N SER A 112 5.98 5.15 -0.12
CA SER A 112 5.63 3.79 -0.51
C SER A 112 6.86 2.93 -0.35
N GLY A 113 6.65 1.68 0.06
CA GLY A 113 7.73 0.78 0.41
C GLY A 113 7.26 -0.65 0.46
N SER A 114 8.13 -1.50 1.01
CA SER A 114 7.80 -2.89 1.27
C SER A 114 8.41 -3.36 2.59
N VAL A 115 7.79 -4.39 3.16
CA VAL A 115 8.27 -5.07 4.36
C VAL A 115 8.30 -6.57 4.08
N THR A 116 9.36 -7.24 4.53
CA THR A 116 9.54 -8.68 4.33
C THR A 116 9.40 -9.42 5.65
N PHE A 117 8.50 -10.40 5.67
CA PHE A 117 8.45 -11.43 6.70
C PHE A 117 9.52 -12.47 6.40
N ALA A 118 10.43 -12.70 7.33
CA ALA A 118 11.36 -13.82 7.24
C ALA A 118 10.60 -15.15 7.39
N PRO A 119 11.14 -16.28 6.87
CA PRO A 119 10.54 -17.59 7.08
C PRO A 119 10.20 -17.86 8.55
N GLY A 120 8.98 -18.33 8.81
CA GLY A 120 8.45 -18.60 10.14
C GLY A 120 7.88 -17.38 10.89
N GLN A 121 8.07 -16.15 10.39
CA GLN A 121 7.46 -14.97 11.00
C GLN A 121 5.99 -14.82 10.60
N THR A 122 5.18 -14.31 11.52
CA THR A 122 3.77 -13.97 11.29
C THR A 122 3.45 -12.51 11.58
N GLN A 123 4.44 -11.73 12.04
CA GLN A 123 4.31 -10.30 12.32
C GLN A 123 5.47 -9.54 11.71
N ALA A 124 5.17 -8.39 11.12
CA ALA A 124 6.13 -7.40 10.65
C ALA A 124 5.58 -5.99 10.89
N THR A 125 6.45 -4.98 10.79
CA THR A 125 6.07 -3.59 11.07
C THR A 125 6.42 -2.69 9.89
N ILE A 126 5.47 -1.86 9.49
CA ILE A 126 5.66 -0.75 8.56
C ILE A 126 6.20 0.45 9.36
N PRO A 127 7.34 1.05 8.99
CA PRO A 127 7.83 2.25 9.63
C PRO A 127 7.01 3.47 9.18
N LEU A 128 6.35 4.14 10.11
CA LEU A 128 5.67 5.41 9.87
C LEU A 128 6.48 6.53 10.51
N THR A 129 6.89 7.55 9.75
CA THR A 129 7.52 8.73 10.34
C THR A 129 6.45 9.76 10.68
N ILE A 130 6.31 10.08 11.96
CA ILE A 130 5.51 11.20 12.49
C ILE A 130 6.45 12.36 12.75
N ILE A 131 6.06 13.56 12.37
CA ILE A 131 6.77 14.80 12.65
C ILE A 131 5.87 15.53 13.63
N GLY A 132 6.42 15.98 14.74
CA GLY A 132 5.61 16.73 15.70
C GLY A 132 6.32 17.96 16.23
N ASP A 133 5.54 18.92 16.71
CA ASP A 133 6.03 20.22 17.10
C ASP A 133 5.43 20.78 18.42
N THR A 134 5.24 22.08 18.53
CA THR A 134 4.74 22.70 19.79
C THR A 134 3.52 23.57 19.55
N GLU A 135 2.95 23.52 18.34
CA GLU A 135 1.75 24.23 17.95
C GLU A 135 0.52 23.39 18.31
N TYR A 136 -0.53 24.07 18.78
CA TYR A 136 -1.77 23.36 19.05
C TYR A 136 -2.54 23.15 17.75
N GLU A 137 -2.70 21.88 17.39
CA GLU A 137 -3.44 21.45 16.21
C GLU A 137 -4.67 20.61 16.54
N GLY A 138 -5.48 20.33 15.52
CA GLY A 138 -6.60 19.39 15.61
C GLY A 138 -6.10 17.95 15.67
N GLN A 139 -7.01 16.99 15.91
CA GLN A 139 -6.69 15.60 15.59
C GLN A 139 -6.70 15.43 14.07
N GLU A 140 -5.65 14.82 13.55
CA GLU A 140 -5.48 14.61 12.12
C GLU A 140 -5.35 13.14 11.77
N ILE A 141 -5.58 12.82 10.50
CA ILE A 141 -5.72 11.45 10.02
C ILE A 141 -4.84 11.21 8.79
N LEU A 142 -4.11 10.11 8.80
CA LEU A 142 -3.48 9.54 7.60
C LEU A 142 -3.93 8.09 7.40
N ARG A 143 -3.62 7.54 6.23
CA ARG A 143 -3.93 6.16 5.86
C ARG A 143 -2.69 5.42 5.42
N ILE A 144 -2.56 4.18 5.91
CA ILE A 144 -1.65 3.18 5.36
C ILE A 144 -2.48 2.13 4.62
N ALA A 145 -2.08 1.76 3.41
CA ALA A 145 -2.72 0.74 2.60
C ALA A 145 -1.69 -0.27 2.09
N LEU A 146 -2.03 -1.57 2.17
CA LEU A 146 -1.31 -2.65 1.52
C LEU A 146 -1.71 -2.68 0.04
N THR A 147 -0.73 -2.55 -0.85
CA THR A 147 -0.95 -2.43 -2.30
C THR A 147 -0.71 -3.74 -3.05
N GLY A 148 -0.06 -4.71 -2.41
CA GLY A 148 0.19 -6.04 -2.96
C GLY A 148 1.05 -6.88 -2.03
N ALA A 149 1.20 -8.16 -2.32
CA ALA A 149 2.12 -9.04 -1.61
C ALA A 149 2.62 -10.16 -2.55
N ASP A 150 3.90 -10.49 -2.39
CA ASP A 150 4.55 -11.62 -3.07
C ASP A 150 4.57 -12.80 -2.09
N GLY A 151 3.97 -13.93 -2.49
CA GLY A 151 3.86 -15.13 -1.65
C GLY A 151 2.71 -15.12 -0.62
N ALA A 152 1.84 -14.12 -0.65
CA ALA A 152 0.63 -14.05 0.19
C ALA A 152 -0.51 -13.32 -0.53
N GLN A 153 -1.75 -13.50 -0.07
CA GLN A 153 -2.90 -12.72 -0.53
C GLN A 153 -3.19 -11.55 0.42
N VAL A 154 -3.33 -10.35 -0.12
CA VAL A 154 -3.79 -9.18 0.66
C VAL A 154 -5.27 -9.33 0.94
N VAL A 155 -5.66 -9.22 2.22
CA VAL A 155 -7.06 -9.32 2.64
C VAL A 155 -7.84 -8.07 2.22
N LEU A 156 -8.84 -8.23 1.35
CA LEU A 156 -9.61 -7.11 0.81
C LEU A 156 -10.81 -6.70 1.69
N ASP A 157 -11.31 -7.57 2.56
CA ASP A 157 -12.41 -7.33 3.49
C ASP A 157 -12.28 -8.15 4.79
N GLN A 158 -13.20 -7.99 5.75
CA GLN A 158 -13.09 -8.59 7.09
C GLN A 158 -12.97 -10.13 7.04
N ALA A 159 -11.75 -10.64 7.15
CA ALA A 159 -11.47 -12.06 7.40
C ALA A 159 -11.41 -12.32 8.92
N GLU A 160 -11.54 -13.58 9.35
CA GLU A 160 -11.62 -13.98 10.78
C GLU A 160 -10.59 -13.26 11.69
N ASN A 161 -9.35 -13.06 11.19
CA ASN A 161 -8.25 -12.42 11.93
C ASN A 161 -7.83 -11.03 11.42
N PHE A 162 -8.42 -10.53 10.33
CA PHE A 162 -7.99 -9.28 9.68
C PHE A 162 -9.14 -8.32 9.52
N ARG A 163 -8.86 -7.04 9.77
CA ARG A 163 -9.90 -6.00 9.68
C ARG A 163 -9.94 -5.36 8.29
N SER A 164 -8.80 -5.16 7.63
CA SER A 164 -8.73 -4.57 6.27
C SER A 164 -7.30 -4.64 5.70
N SER A 165 -7.18 -4.41 4.38
CA SER A 165 -5.92 -4.09 3.68
C SER A 165 -5.41 -2.67 3.95
N TRP A 166 -6.10 -1.90 4.78
CA TRP A 166 -5.74 -0.53 5.12
C TRP A 166 -6.04 -0.27 6.59
N ALA A 167 -5.36 0.74 7.15
CA ALA A 167 -5.60 1.24 8.49
C ALA A 167 -5.54 2.78 8.51
N LEU A 168 -6.39 3.39 9.33
CA LEU A 168 -6.28 4.82 9.67
C LEU A 168 -5.34 5.01 10.84
N ILE A 169 -4.50 6.02 10.74
CA ILE A 169 -3.66 6.47 11.84
C ILE A 169 -4.17 7.84 12.26
N TYR A 170 -4.59 7.94 13.51
CA TYR A 170 -4.98 9.20 14.13
C TYR A 170 -3.75 9.79 14.83
N ILE A 171 -3.35 10.99 14.44
CA ILE A 171 -2.31 11.77 15.11
C ILE A 171 -3.02 12.58 16.20
N ASN A 172 -2.69 12.28 17.45
CA ASN A 172 -3.26 12.97 18.60
C ASN A 172 -2.27 14.01 19.10
N ASN A 173 -2.60 15.28 18.82
CA ASN A 173 -1.92 16.45 19.34
C ASN A 173 -1.79 16.39 20.88
N ASP A 174 -0.58 16.59 21.39
CA ASP A 174 -0.24 16.65 22.81
C ASP A 174 0.12 18.05 23.32
N ASP A 175 0.01 19.07 22.47
CA ASP A 175 0.27 20.47 22.82
C ASP A 175 -0.89 21.17 23.53
N PRO A 176 -0.58 22.14 24.41
CA PRO A 176 -1.60 22.93 25.08
C PRO A 176 -2.22 23.97 24.12
N ALA A 177 -3.55 24.09 24.16
CA ALA A 177 -4.25 25.14 23.44
C ALA A 177 -3.67 26.53 23.75
N GLN A 178 -3.38 27.32 22.70
CA GLN A 178 -2.81 28.65 22.87
C GLN A 178 -3.78 29.56 23.65
N SER A 179 -3.34 30.12 24.78
CA SER A 179 -4.14 31.06 25.55
C SER A 179 -4.27 32.37 24.78
N SER A 180 -5.48 32.76 24.38
CA SER A 180 -5.75 34.08 23.80
C SER A 180 -5.70 35.14 24.90
N ALA A 181 -4.49 35.54 25.30
CA ALA A 181 -4.29 36.65 26.21
C ALA A 181 -4.58 37.99 25.49
N ARG A 182 -5.87 38.36 25.40
CA ARG A 182 -6.24 39.75 25.10
C ARG A 182 -5.97 40.58 26.35
N THR A 183 -4.75 41.06 26.53
CA THR A 183 -4.49 42.17 27.47
C THR A 183 -5.24 43.38 26.95
N ARG A 184 -6.40 43.71 27.54
CA ARG A 184 -7.00 45.04 27.36
C ARG A 184 -6.01 46.03 27.99
N PRO A 185 -5.47 47.02 27.26
CA PRO A 185 -4.68 48.06 27.89
C PRO A 185 -5.58 48.80 28.89
N VAL A 186 -5.09 48.95 30.11
CA VAL A 186 -5.75 49.64 31.21
C VAL A 186 -5.43 51.13 31.10
N GLU A 187 -5.87 51.80 30.03
CA GLU A 187 -5.61 53.23 29.81
C GLU A 187 -6.87 54.04 29.47
N ASP A 188 -8.05 53.61 29.92
CA ASP A 188 -9.28 54.43 29.79
C ASP A 188 -9.96 54.62 31.16
N LEU A 189 -9.18 55.10 32.13
CA LEU A 189 -9.72 55.64 33.37
C LEU A 189 -8.80 56.73 33.94
N MET A 190 -8.72 57.89 33.29
CA MET A 190 -8.54 59.20 33.92
C MET A 190 -9.16 60.30 33.07
#